data_AF-A0A9C9K059-F1
#
_entry.id   AF-A0A9C9K059-F1
#
_cell.length_a   1.000
_cell.length_b   1.000
_cell.length_c   1.000
_cell.angle_alpha   90.00
_cell.angle_beta   90.00
_cell.angle_gamma   90.00
#
_symmetry.space_group_name_H-M   'P 1'
#
loop_
_entity.id
_entity.type
_entity.pdbx_description
1 polymer ?
#
loop_
_entity_poly.entity_id
_entity_poly.type
_entity_poly.pdbx_seq_one_letter_code
_entity_poly.pdbx_strand_id
1 'polypeptide(L)'
;MALIDSARRALEQKNFSELDDLWTEMVINEQTALNQLLELAKELKKYDQSERALGLLEMLRSHLESKKSFSKAIEVCKNMIYHCKDDTEVRGALIELYKKAYPRSEA
;
A
#
# COMPACT_ATOMS: atom_id res chain seq x y z
N MET A 1 -19.80 10.89 2.45
CA MET A 1 -18.79 10.53 3.47
C MET A 1 -17.61 9.95 2.72
N ALA A 2 -16.38 10.42 2.96
CA ALA A 2 -15.25 9.92 2.17
C ALA A 2 -14.97 8.45 2.56
N LEU A 3 -14.64 7.59 1.59
CA LEU A 3 -14.35 6.18 1.84
C LEU A 3 -13.27 5.99 2.92
N ILE A 4 -12.29 6.90 2.96
CA ILE A 4 -11.24 6.91 3.98
C ILE A 4 -11.78 7.11 5.40
N ASP A 5 -12.85 7.90 5.59
CA ASP A 5 -13.45 8.12 6.91
C ASP A 5 -14.20 6.86 7.38
N SER A 6 -14.78 6.11 6.45
CA SER A 6 -15.37 4.80 6.74
C SER A 6 -14.30 3.78 7.07
N ALA A 7 -13.20 3.74 6.32
CA ALA A 7 -12.10 2.83 6.57
C ALA A 7 -11.43 3.06 7.94
N ARG A 8 -11.25 4.34 8.34
CA ARG A 8 -10.76 4.70 9.67
C ARG A 8 -11.69 4.23 10.78
N ARG A 9 -13.01 4.40 10.61
CA ARG A 9 -13.99 3.88 11.59
C ARG A 9 -14.00 2.36 11.68
N ALA A 10 -13.91 1.67 10.55
CA ALA A 10 -13.78 0.20 10.53
C ALA A 10 -12.52 -0.25 11.28
N LEU A 11 -11.39 0.45 11.10
CA LEU A 11 -10.17 0.19 11.85
C LEU A 11 -10.34 0.41 13.36
N GLU A 12 -10.94 1.53 13.78
CA GLU A 12 -11.22 1.82 15.20
C GLU A 12 -12.12 0.77 15.85
N GLN A 13 -13.11 0.29 15.10
CA GLN A 13 -14.02 -0.79 15.51
C GLN A 13 -13.39 -2.18 15.42
N LYS A 14 -12.16 -2.29 14.92
CA LYS A 14 -11.47 -3.55 14.61
C LYS A 14 -12.26 -4.44 13.64
N ASN A 15 -13.13 -3.84 12.82
CA ASN A 15 -13.84 -4.51 11.76
C ASN A 15 -12.95 -4.62 10.52
N PHE A 16 -12.02 -5.57 10.56
CA PHE A 16 -11.05 -5.70 9.48
C PHE A 16 -11.63 -6.25 8.18
N SER A 17 -12.75 -6.98 8.24
CA SER A 17 -13.43 -7.45 7.02
C SER A 17 -13.97 -6.26 6.22
N GLU A 18 -14.65 -5.34 6.90
CA GLU A 18 -15.15 -4.11 6.26
C GLU A 18 -14.01 -3.21 5.77
N LEU A 19 -12.89 -3.19 6.51
CA LEU A 19 -11.70 -2.47 6.08
C LEU A 19 -11.13 -3.02 4.76
N ASP A 20 -11.08 -4.34 4.60
CA ASP A 20 -10.55 -4.98 3.40
C ASP A 20 -11.45 -4.68 2.17
N ASP A 21 -12.77 -4.67 2.36
CA ASP A 21 -13.75 -4.29 1.33
C ASP A 21 -13.60 -2.81 0.93
N LEU A 22 -13.58 -1.91 1.93
CA LEU A 22 -13.41 -0.47 1.71
C LEU A 22 -12.06 -0.14 1.08
N TRP A 23 -11.01 -0.88 1.42
CA TRP A 23 -9.70 -0.71 0.81
C TRP A 23 -9.73 -0.98 -0.69
N THR A 24 -10.36 -2.09 -1.09
CA THR A 24 -10.51 -2.45 -2.50
C THR A 24 -11.22 -1.34 -3.27
N GLU A 25 -12.30 -0.79 -2.71
CA GLU A 25 -12.99 0.36 -3.30
C GLU A 25 -12.10 1.60 -3.40
N MET A 26 -11.35 1.92 -2.34
CA MET A 26 -10.46 3.09 -2.34
C MET A 26 -9.34 2.98 -3.38
N VAL A 27 -8.77 1.79 -3.58
CA VAL A 27 -7.75 1.51 -4.59
C VAL A 27 -8.33 1.70 -6.00
N ILE A 28 -9.54 1.21 -6.25
CA ILE A 28 -10.20 1.29 -7.56
C ILE A 28 -10.63 2.72 -7.90
N ASN A 29 -11.25 3.43 -6.94
CA ASN A 29 -11.96 4.68 -7.20
C ASN A 29 -11.04 5.90 -7.35
N GLU A 30 -9.74 5.77 -7.05
CA GLU A 30 -8.67 6.78 -7.20
C GLU A 30 -8.88 8.15 -6.53
N GLN A 31 -10.05 8.40 -5.93
CA GLN A 31 -10.37 9.62 -5.20
C GLN A 31 -9.62 9.70 -3.86
N THR A 32 -9.13 8.56 -3.37
CA THR A 32 -8.36 8.49 -2.13
C THR A 32 -6.90 8.82 -2.42
N ALA A 33 -6.35 9.80 -1.70
CA ALA A 33 -4.96 10.16 -1.86
C ALA A 33 -4.06 9.01 -1.38
N LEU A 34 -2.98 8.71 -2.13
CA LEU A 34 -2.02 7.67 -1.77
C LEU A 34 -1.54 7.80 -0.32
N ASN A 35 -1.21 9.02 0.12
CA ASN A 35 -0.77 9.28 1.48
C ASN A 35 -1.79 8.84 2.54
N GLN A 36 -3.08 8.95 2.26
CA GLN A 36 -4.12 8.52 3.20
C GLN A 36 -4.16 7.00 3.34
N LEU A 37 -3.98 6.27 2.25
CA LEU A 37 -3.87 4.80 2.25
C LEU A 37 -2.62 4.35 3.00
N LEU A 38 -1.48 5.02 2.78
CA LEU A 38 -0.23 4.71 3.48
C LEU A 38 -0.34 4.97 4.99
N GLU A 39 -0.98 6.06 5.41
CA GLU A 39 -1.21 6.32 6.84
C GLU A 39 -2.14 5.29 7.47
N LEU A 40 -3.20 4.88 6.78
CA LEU A 40 -4.11 3.83 7.25
C LEU A 40 -3.37 2.48 7.42
N ALA A 41 -2.48 2.13 6.48
CA ALA A 41 -1.62 0.96 6.59
C ALA A 41 -0.67 1.05 7.81
N LYS A 42 -0.06 2.21 8.07
CA LYS A 42 0.76 2.43 9.27
C LYS A 42 -0.05 2.28 10.56
N GLU A 43 -1.29 2.73 10.57
CA GLU A 43 -2.18 2.58 11.72
C GLU A 43 -2.51 1.11 12.01
N LEU A 44 -2.70 0.27 10.99
CA LEU A 44 -2.89 -1.19 11.17
C LEU A 44 -1.77 -1.85 11.96
N LYS A 45 -0.51 -1.37 11.84
CA LYS A 45 0.61 -1.86 12.65
C LYS A 45 0.39 -1.63 14.15
N LYS A 46 -0.31 -0.56 14.55
CA LYS A 46 -0.65 -0.28 15.96
C LYS A 46 -1.65 -1.29 16.52
N TYR A 47 -2.37 -2.00 15.66
CA TYR A 47 -3.33 -3.05 16.01
C TYR A 47 -2.76 -4.46 15.80
N ASP A 48 -1.44 -4.60 15.69
CA ASP A 48 -0.73 -5.85 15.36
C ASP A 48 -1.17 -6.49 14.02
N GLN A 49 -1.81 -5.73 13.14
CA GLN A 49 -2.28 -6.19 11.82
C GLN A 49 -1.23 -5.93 10.73
N SER A 50 0.04 -6.19 11.02
CA SER A 50 1.14 -5.92 10.07
C SER A 50 1.04 -6.79 8.81
N GLU A 51 0.63 -8.05 8.94
CA GLU A 51 0.44 -8.96 7.80
C GLU A 51 -0.68 -8.48 6.88
N ARG A 52 -1.82 -8.07 7.44
CA ARG A 52 -2.92 -7.46 6.66
C ARG A 52 -2.46 -6.17 5.98
N ALA A 53 -1.75 -5.30 6.70
CA ALA A 53 -1.21 -4.08 6.12
C ALA A 53 -0.31 -4.36 4.90
N LEU A 54 0.52 -5.41 4.97
CA LEU A 54 1.35 -5.83 3.84
C LEU A 54 0.49 -6.27 2.65
N GLY A 55 -0.50 -7.16 2.85
CA GLY A 55 -1.39 -7.60 1.76
C GLY A 55 -2.15 -6.45 1.10
N LEU A 56 -2.64 -5.49 1.89
CA LEU A 56 -3.30 -4.28 1.38
C LEU A 56 -2.35 -3.38 0.58
N LEU A 57 -1.11 -3.21 1.04
CA LEU A 57 -0.07 -2.48 0.33
C LEU A 57 0.36 -3.19 -0.97
N GLU A 58 0.42 -4.53 -1.00
CA GLU A 58 0.72 -5.29 -2.22
C GLU A 58 -0.36 -5.12 -3.30
N MET A 59 -1.63 -5.13 -2.90
CA MET A 59 -2.74 -4.85 -3.80
C MET A 59 -2.61 -3.45 -4.40
N LEU A 60 -2.34 -2.45 -3.56
CA LEU A 60 -2.14 -1.07 -4.00
C LEU A 60 -0.92 -0.93 -4.93
N ARG A 61 0.20 -1.58 -4.61
CA ARG A 61 1.40 -1.63 -5.47
C ARG A 61 1.05 -2.19 -6.84
N SER A 62 0.38 -3.34 -6.88
CA SER A 62 0.04 -4.04 -8.12
C SER A 62 -0.89 -3.22 -9.01
N HIS A 63 -1.84 -2.51 -8.41
CA HIS A 63 -2.70 -1.56 -9.13
C HIS A 63 -1.95 -0.34 -9.67
N LEU A 64 -0.98 0.19 -8.92
CA LEU A 64 -0.15 1.31 -9.39
C LEU A 64 0.81 0.87 -10.49
N GLU A 65 1.35 -0.35 -10.42
CA GLU A 65 2.16 -0.97 -11.48
C GLU A 65 1.37 -1.17 -12.77
N SER A 66 0.14 -1.67 -12.70
CA SER A 66 -0.71 -1.85 -13.89
C SER A 66 -1.00 -0.51 -14.58
N LYS A 67 -1.08 0.58 -13.81
CA LYS A 67 -1.22 1.95 -14.30
C LYS A 67 0.10 2.62 -14.68
N LYS A 68 1.22 1.89 -14.66
CA LYS A 68 2.58 2.41 -14.95
C LYS A 68 2.99 3.58 -14.04
N SER A 69 2.35 3.71 -12.88
CA SER A 69 2.65 4.73 -11.86
C SER A 69 3.79 4.24 -10.95
N PHE A 70 4.94 3.96 -11.55
CA PHE A 70 6.06 3.30 -10.86
C PHE A 70 6.61 4.13 -9.69
N SER A 71 6.58 5.46 -9.78
CA SER A 71 7.01 6.35 -8.67
C SER A 71 6.17 6.14 -7.41
N LYS A 72 4.84 6.02 -7.57
CA LYS A 72 3.90 5.75 -6.48
C LYS A 72 4.06 4.32 -5.95
N ALA A 73 4.25 3.33 -6.84
CA ALA A 73 4.50 1.96 -6.42
C ALA A 73 5.80 1.82 -5.59
N ILE A 74 6.85 2.57 -5.94
CA ILE A 74 8.09 2.65 -5.14
C ILE A 74 7.81 3.17 -3.73
N GLU A 75 6.97 4.20 -3.60
CA GLU A 75 6.58 4.76 -2.30
C GLU A 75 5.81 3.75 -1.44
N VAL A 76 4.93 2.96 -2.04
CA VAL A 76 4.23 1.84 -1.39
C VAL A 76 5.22 0.78 -0.90
N CYS A 77 6.17 0.35 -1.74
CA CYS A 77 7.21 -0.60 -1.33
C CYS A 77 8.05 -0.09 -0.16
N LYS A 78 8.39 1.21 -0.12
CA LYS A 78 9.08 1.80 1.03
C LYS A 78 8.26 1.69 2.31
N ASN A 79 6.94 1.87 2.23
CA ASN A 79 6.06 1.65 3.37
C ASN A 79 6.00 0.17 3.76
N MET A 80 5.99 -0.76 2.81
CA MET A 80 6.01 -2.20 3.14
C MET A 80 7.24 -2.59 3.99
N ILE A 81 8.42 -2.00 3.75
CA ILE A 81 9.62 -2.20 4.58
C ILE A 81 9.39 -1.76 6.03
N TYR A 82 8.53 -0.77 6.27
CA TYR A 82 8.19 -0.37 7.64
C TYR A 82 7.38 -1.44 8.38
N HIS A 83 6.65 -2.29 7.65
CA HIS A 83 5.83 -3.36 8.21
C HIS A 83 6.56 -4.70 8.29
N CYS A 84 7.60 -4.92 7.48
CA CYS A 84 8.38 -6.16 7.51
C CYS A 84 9.83 -5.93 7.97
N LYS A 85 10.29 -6.68 8.96
CA LYS A 85 11.61 -6.46 9.60
C LYS A 85 12.79 -6.90 8.73
N ASP A 86 12.60 -7.83 7.79
CA ASP A 86 13.66 -8.27 6.87
C ASP A 86 13.06 -9.09 5.73
N ASP A 87 12.42 -8.41 4.78
CA ASP A 87 11.86 -9.09 3.62
C ASP A 87 12.72 -8.86 2.38
N THR A 88 13.47 -9.91 2.02
CA THR A 88 14.25 -9.97 0.79
C THR A 88 13.34 -9.79 -0.43
N GLU A 89 12.07 -10.19 -0.36
CA GLU A 89 11.11 -10.06 -1.45
C GLU A 89 10.68 -8.62 -1.68
N VAL A 90 10.41 -7.86 -0.61
CA VAL A 90 10.06 -6.42 -0.72
C VAL A 90 11.24 -5.62 -1.29
N ARG A 91 12.47 -5.95 -0.89
CA ARG A 91 13.69 -5.35 -1.48
C ARG A 91 13.84 -5.72 -2.95
N GLY A 92 13.59 -6.97 -3.33
CA GLY A 92 13.60 -7.42 -4.72
C GLY A 92 12.57 -6.68 -5.59
N ALA A 93 11.32 -6.58 -5.12
CA ALA A 93 10.27 -5.84 -5.79
C ALA A 93 10.61 -4.35 -5.96
N LEU A 94 11.23 -3.73 -4.96
CA LEU A 94 11.70 -2.35 -5.04
C LEU A 94 12.76 -2.17 -6.13
N ILE A 95 13.75 -3.06 -6.22
CA ILE A 95 14.80 -3.02 -7.25
C ILE A 95 14.19 -3.14 -8.65
N GLU A 96 13.27 -4.08 -8.86
CA GLU A 96 12.59 -4.26 -10.15
C GLU A 96 11.75 -3.03 -10.54
N LEU A 97 11.06 -2.41 -9.57
CA LEU A 97 10.35 -1.16 -9.79
C LEU A 97 11.27 0.00 -10.18
N TYR A 98 12.44 0.11 -9.53
CA TYR A 98 13.43 1.13 -9.88
C TYR A 98 14.00 0.92 -11.28
N LYS A 99 14.28 -0.32 -11.70
CA LYS A 99 14.71 -0.64 -13.07
C LYS A 99 13.65 -0.26 -14.11
N LYS A 100 12.37 -0.57 -13.83
CA LYS A 100 11.24 -0.21 -14.71
C LYS A 100 11.03 1.32 -14.78
N ALA A 101 11.21 2.03 -13.66
CA ALA A 101 11.05 3.47 -13.58
C ALA A 101 12.22 4.25 -14.24
N TYR A 102 13.44 3.72 -14.17
CA TYR A 102 14.65 4.35 -14.70
C TYR A 102 15.46 3.37 -15.57
N PRO A 103 14.98 3.04 -16.78
CA PRO A 103 15.64 2.09 -17.68
C PRO A 103 16.99 2.60 -18.25
N ARG A 104 17.50 3.75 -17.80
CA ARG A 104 18.65 4.46 -18.40
C ARG A 104 19.82 4.77 -17.44
N SER A 105 19.97 4.02 -16.35
CA SER A 105 21.19 4.12 -15.51
C SER A 105 22.30 3.13 -15.88
N GLU A 106 22.13 2.35 -16.94
CA GLU A 106 23.24 1.70 -17.65
C GLU A 106 23.66 2.62 -18.79
N ALA A 107 24.60 3.53 -18.50
CA ALA A 107 25.36 4.29 -19.49
C ALA A 107 26.85 4.09 -19.20
#